data_AF-A0AB72X4N6-F1
#
_entry.id   AF-A0AB72X4N6-F1
#
_cell.length_a   1.000
_cell.length_b   1.000
_cell.length_c   1.000
_cell.angle_alpha   90.00
_cell.angle_beta   90.00
_cell.angle_gamma   90.00
#
_symmetry.space_group_name_H-M   'P 1'
#
loop_
_entity.id
_entity.type
_entity.pdbx_description
1 polymer ?
#
loop_
_entity_poly.entity_id
_entity_poly.type
_entity_poly.pdbx_seq_one_letter_code
_entity_poly.pdbx_strand_id
1 'polypeptide(L)'
;MANSVAASNQMQFGLFSAGPGDSIARYIHLNTSVTWIEESCSVPSQTVVLPSTRAGSLTGIGTTAGERSFQIQINNCPKGYSKILYRLTPEGGTIENAPGVLPLSADSTAKGVKIKVTDNAGAAAAFDTSTAVDDYNKDTGGSFSIPMRVSYVQTEANITPGTVNGAMSVLMEYQ
;
A
#
# COMPACT_ATOMS: atom_id res chain seq x y z
N MET A 1 -9.93 6.90 -41.32
CA MET A 1 -11.06 6.04 -40.94
C MET A 1 -10.63 5.29 -39.70
N ALA A 2 -11.27 5.57 -38.57
CA ALA A 2 -10.89 5.02 -37.27
C ALA A 2 -11.21 3.53 -37.21
N ASN A 3 -10.21 2.71 -36.87
CA ASN A 3 -10.40 1.28 -36.67
C ASN A 3 -10.81 1.07 -35.21
N SER A 4 -12.11 0.90 -34.99
CA SER A 4 -12.66 0.49 -33.71
C SER A 4 -12.27 -0.97 -33.46
N VAL A 5 -11.32 -1.21 -32.57
CA VAL A 5 -11.14 -2.55 -31.98
C VAL A 5 -12.27 -2.73 -30.98
N ALA A 6 -13.37 -3.34 -31.43
CA ALA A 6 -14.34 -3.91 -30.52
C ALA A 6 -13.64 -5.05 -29.76
N ALA A 7 -13.57 -4.94 -28.44
CA ALA A 7 -13.03 -5.97 -27.56
C ALA A 7 -13.82 -7.27 -27.79
N SER A 8 -13.27 -8.17 -28.62
CA SER A 8 -13.87 -9.48 -28.86
C SER A 8 -13.60 -10.33 -27.62
N ASN A 9 -14.66 -10.59 -26.86
CA ASN A 9 -14.59 -11.25 -25.56
C ASN A 9 -14.52 -12.78 -25.68
N GLN A 10 -13.73 -13.30 -26.62
CA GLN A 10 -13.64 -14.72 -26.94
C GLN A 10 -12.17 -15.08 -27.17
N MET A 11 -11.64 -15.97 -26.34
CA MET A 11 -10.33 -16.58 -26.61
C MET A 11 -10.49 -17.60 -27.74
N GLN A 12 -9.79 -17.38 -28.85
CA GLN A 12 -9.80 -18.27 -30.01
C GLN A 12 -8.43 -18.95 -30.14
N PHE A 13 -8.41 -20.27 -30.02
CA PHE A 13 -7.21 -21.07 -30.26
C PHE A 13 -7.32 -21.73 -31.63
N GLY A 14 -6.33 -21.47 -32.50
CA GLY A 14 -6.22 -22.08 -33.82
C GLY A 14 -5.38 -23.36 -33.75
N LEU A 15 -5.96 -24.48 -34.19
CA LEU A 15 -5.23 -25.71 -34.45
C LEU A 15 -4.98 -25.81 -35.96
N PHE A 16 -3.72 -25.84 -36.33
CA PHE A 16 -3.28 -26.00 -37.72
C PHE A 16 -2.72 -27.41 -37.90
N SER A 17 -3.24 -28.15 -38.87
CA SER A 17 -2.60 -29.39 -39.34
C SER A 17 -2.37 -29.28 -40.85
N ALA A 18 -1.11 -29.41 -41.26
CA ALA A 18 -0.71 -29.38 -42.65
C ALA A 18 -0.36 -30.81 -43.11
N GLY A 19 -1.00 -31.27 -44.19
CA GLY A 19 -0.63 -32.46 -44.94
C GLY A 19 -0.19 -32.13 -46.36
N PRO A 20 0.35 -33.09 -47.14
CA PRO A 20 0.76 -32.84 -48.52
C PRO A 20 -0.49 -32.58 -49.37
N GLY A 21 -0.77 -31.30 -49.65
CA GLY A 21 -1.83 -30.86 -50.56
C GLY A 21 -3.09 -30.30 -49.90
N ASP A 22 -3.24 -30.35 -48.57
CA ASP A 22 -4.40 -29.72 -47.90
C ASP A 22 -4.04 -29.17 -46.52
N SER A 23 -4.53 -27.97 -46.21
CA SER A 23 -4.31 -27.27 -44.94
C SER A 23 -5.66 -27.04 -44.27
N ILE A 24 -5.96 -27.82 -43.23
CA ILE A 24 -7.17 -27.60 -42.43
C ILE A 24 -6.83 -26.68 -41.25
N ALA A 25 -7.57 -25.59 -41.14
CA ALA A 25 -7.60 -24.75 -39.94
C ALA A 25 -8.86 -25.11 -39.14
N ARG A 26 -8.68 -25.59 -37.91
CA ARG A 26 -9.79 -25.74 -36.96
C ARG A 26 -9.66 -24.70 -35.86
N TYR A 27 -10.75 -24.00 -35.58
CA TYR A 27 -10.81 -23.01 -34.52
C TYR A 27 -11.61 -23.58 -33.35
N ILE A 28 -11.02 -23.52 -32.16
CA ILE A 28 -11.74 -23.75 -30.91
C ILE A 28 -12.17 -22.37 -30.40
N HIS A 29 -13.48 -22.17 -30.29
CA HIS A 29 -14.08 -20.99 -29.69
C HIS A 29 -14.39 -21.29 -28.23
N LEU A 30 -13.65 -20.67 -27.31
CA LEU A 30 -14.00 -20.71 -25.89
C LEU A 30 -14.95 -19.56 -25.61
N ASN A 31 -16.20 -19.89 -25.34
CA ASN A 31 -17.20 -18.93 -24.89
C ASN A 31 -16.97 -18.60 -23.41
N THR A 32 -15.93 -17.82 -23.14
CA THR A 32 -15.58 -17.31 -21.82
C THR A 32 -15.55 -15.79 -21.87
N SER A 33 -16.18 -15.14 -20.90
CA SER A 33 -16.14 -13.69 -20.78
C SER A 33 -14.87 -13.28 -20.01
N VAL A 34 -13.97 -12.55 -20.66
CA VAL A 34 -12.79 -11.95 -20.03
C VAL A 34 -13.12 -10.51 -19.67
N THR A 35 -13.32 -10.23 -18.40
CA THR A 35 -13.48 -8.85 -17.92
C THR A 35 -12.11 -8.27 -17.62
N TRP A 36 -11.63 -7.38 -18.48
CA TRP A 36 -10.43 -6.58 -18.22
C TRP A 36 -10.77 -5.46 -17.24
N ILE A 37 -9.98 -5.35 -16.17
CA ILE A 37 -10.04 -4.22 -15.23
C ILE A 37 -8.88 -3.31 -15.60
N GLU A 38 -9.17 -2.24 -16.34
CA GLU A 38 -8.15 -1.30 -16.85
C GLU A 38 -7.78 -0.22 -15.83
N GLU A 39 -8.47 -0.16 -14.69
CA GLU A 39 -8.26 0.84 -13.65
C GLU A 39 -7.62 0.21 -12.40
N SER A 40 -6.88 1.01 -11.64
CA SER A 40 -6.32 0.62 -10.34
C SER A 40 -6.73 1.66 -9.29
N CYS A 41 -6.67 1.32 -8.00
CA CYS A 41 -6.86 2.31 -6.96
C CYS A 41 -5.77 3.40 -7.04
N SER A 42 -6.16 4.64 -6.76
CA SER A 42 -5.26 5.80 -6.66
C SER A 42 -4.98 6.12 -5.19
N VAL A 43 -3.71 6.05 -4.78
CA VAL A 43 -3.27 6.40 -3.43
C VAL A 43 -2.44 7.68 -3.51
N PRO A 44 -2.99 8.86 -3.16
CA PRO A 44 -2.23 10.11 -3.22
C PRO A 44 -1.13 10.14 -2.16
N SER A 45 0.03 10.67 -2.53
CA SER A 45 1.09 10.98 -1.59
C SER A 45 0.63 12.03 -0.58
N GLN A 46 0.92 11.82 0.70
CA GLN A 46 0.57 12.76 1.77
C GLN A 46 1.77 13.05 2.67
N THR A 47 1.86 14.28 3.16
CA THR A 47 2.85 14.69 4.16
C THR A 47 2.17 14.93 5.49
N VAL A 48 2.58 14.18 6.52
CA VAL A 48 2.03 14.28 7.87
C VAL A 48 3.03 15.01 8.76
N VAL A 49 2.73 16.26 9.14
CA VAL A 49 3.60 17.08 9.98
C VAL A 49 3.33 16.77 11.46
N LEU A 50 4.25 16.09 12.13
CA LEU A 50 4.12 15.85 13.56
C LEU A 50 4.24 17.17 14.36
N PRO A 51 3.51 17.34 15.46
CA PRO A 51 3.62 18.53 16.30
C PRO A 51 5.01 18.63 16.93
N SER A 52 5.54 19.85 17.07
CA SER A 52 6.80 20.06 17.78
C SER A 52 6.67 19.61 19.24
N THR A 53 7.58 18.74 19.67
CA THR A 53 7.51 18.06 20.97
C THR A 53 8.80 18.30 21.75
N ARG A 54 8.67 18.57 23.06
CA ARG A 54 9.84 18.75 23.93
C ARG A 54 10.47 17.39 24.23
N ALA A 55 11.79 17.31 24.14
CA ALA A 55 12.52 16.08 24.48
C ALA A 55 12.20 15.59 25.91
N GLY A 56 11.96 16.50 26.87
CA GLY A 56 11.58 16.13 28.24
C GLY A 56 10.18 15.49 28.39
N SER A 57 9.35 15.49 27.34
CA SER A 57 8.08 14.74 27.33
C SER A 57 8.30 13.24 27.10
N LEU A 58 9.46 12.86 26.60
CA LEU A 58 9.91 11.49 26.44
C LEU A 58 10.74 11.12 27.67
N THR A 59 10.11 10.38 28.59
CA THR A 59 10.63 10.13 29.95
C THR A 59 11.30 8.76 30.12
N GLY A 60 11.51 8.02 29.03
CA GLY A 60 12.11 6.70 29.02
C GLY A 60 11.91 5.96 27.70
N ILE A 61 12.70 4.90 27.49
CA ILE A 61 12.59 4.05 26.29
C ILE A 61 11.16 3.50 26.18
N GLY A 62 10.57 3.61 24.99
CA GLY A 62 9.19 3.20 24.71
C GLY A 62 8.13 4.27 25.01
N THR A 63 8.48 5.38 25.66
CA THR A 63 7.55 6.51 25.81
C THR A 63 7.29 7.16 24.47
N THR A 64 6.07 7.67 24.30
CA THR A 64 5.64 8.33 23.08
C THR A 64 5.14 9.73 23.34
N ALA A 65 5.28 10.62 22.37
CA ALA A 65 4.82 11.99 22.48
C ALA A 65 4.48 12.57 21.10
N GLY A 66 3.70 13.65 21.08
CA GLY A 66 3.35 14.35 19.85
C GLY A 66 2.53 13.51 18.87
N GLU A 67 1.54 12.76 19.37
CA GLU A 67 0.66 11.96 18.52
C GLU A 67 -0.13 12.83 17.53
N ARG A 68 -0.22 12.36 16.29
CA ARG A 68 -1.07 12.92 15.23
C ARG A 68 -1.79 11.80 14.50
N SER A 69 -3.10 11.91 14.39
CA SER A 69 -3.90 11.02 13.54
C SER A 69 -3.86 11.45 12.08
N PHE A 70 -3.81 10.49 11.18
CA PHE A 70 -3.88 10.69 9.73
C PHE A 70 -4.61 9.52 9.07
N GLN A 71 -4.97 9.66 7.80
CA GLN A 71 -5.68 8.61 7.06
C GLN A 71 -4.99 8.37 5.73
N ILE A 72 -4.72 7.12 5.40
CA ILE A 72 -4.28 6.76 4.05
C ILE A 72 -5.52 6.67 3.18
N GLN A 73 -5.63 7.58 2.20
CA GLN A 73 -6.74 7.62 1.27
C GLN A 73 -6.45 6.68 0.10
N ILE A 74 -7.41 5.81 -0.23
CA ILE A 74 -7.36 4.90 -1.36
C ILE A 74 -8.58 5.20 -2.21
N ASN A 75 -8.39 5.90 -3.33
CA ASN A 75 -9.48 6.45 -4.13
C ASN A 75 -9.73 5.62 -5.38
N ASN A 76 -10.98 5.62 -5.86
CA ASN A 76 -11.37 5.08 -7.16
C ASN A 76 -10.92 3.63 -7.40
N CYS A 77 -11.10 2.75 -6.41
CA CYS A 77 -10.88 1.32 -6.61
C CYS A 77 -11.99 0.75 -7.49
N PRO A 78 -11.67 0.15 -8.65
CA PRO A 78 -12.67 -0.40 -9.52
C PRO A 78 -13.27 -1.67 -8.93
N LYS A 79 -14.46 -2.00 -9.43
CA LYS A 79 -15.10 -3.29 -9.19
C LYS A 79 -14.41 -4.40 -10.00
N GLY A 80 -14.53 -5.63 -9.53
CA GLY A 80 -14.08 -6.82 -10.24
C GLY A 80 -12.85 -7.51 -9.65
N TYR A 81 -12.07 -6.84 -8.79
CA TYR A 81 -11.04 -7.54 -8.02
C TYR A 81 -11.70 -8.44 -6.98
N SER A 82 -11.13 -9.61 -6.75
CA SER A 82 -11.56 -10.49 -5.67
C SER A 82 -11.23 -9.87 -4.32
N LYS A 83 -10.02 -9.32 -4.20
CA LYS A 83 -9.52 -8.65 -2.99
C LYS A 83 -8.52 -7.56 -3.33
N ILE A 84 -8.50 -6.53 -2.50
CA ILE A 84 -7.46 -5.50 -2.51
C ILE A 84 -6.72 -5.58 -1.19
N LEU A 85 -5.40 -5.73 -1.27
CA LEU A 85 -4.51 -5.73 -0.13
C LEU A 85 -3.61 -4.49 -0.21
N TYR A 86 -3.23 -3.98 0.95
CA TYR A 86 -2.24 -2.92 1.08
C TYR A 86 -1.09 -3.41 1.94
N ARG A 87 0.12 -2.98 1.60
CA ARG A 87 1.34 -3.28 2.34
C ARG A 87 2.09 -1.99 2.61
N LEU A 88 2.44 -1.77 3.87
CA LEU A 88 3.22 -0.62 4.31
C LEU A 88 4.70 -0.99 4.32
N THR A 89 5.52 -0.25 3.57
CA THR A 89 6.97 -0.50 3.46
C THR A 89 7.74 0.72 3.99
N PRO A 90 8.51 0.60 5.08
CA PRO A 90 9.28 1.72 5.62
C PRO A 90 10.46 2.08 4.70
N GLU A 91 10.63 3.36 4.42
CA GLU A 91 11.80 3.85 3.69
C GLU A 91 13.03 3.79 4.61
N GLY A 92 14.04 3.02 4.24
CA GLY A 92 15.19 2.71 5.10
C GLY A 92 15.10 1.36 5.82
N GLY A 93 14.02 0.59 5.58
CA GLY A 93 13.86 -0.78 6.03
C GLY A 93 13.19 -0.93 7.40
N THR A 94 12.82 -2.16 7.72
CA THR A 94 12.20 -2.51 9.01
C THR A 94 13.26 -2.56 10.11
N ILE A 95 12.85 -2.20 11.32
CA ILE A 95 13.72 -2.27 12.50
C ILE A 95 13.34 -3.53 13.27
N GLU A 96 14.32 -4.41 13.45
CA GLU A 96 14.13 -5.66 14.20
C GLU A 96 13.66 -5.35 15.63
N ASN A 97 12.69 -6.13 16.12
CA ASN A 97 12.11 -6.01 17.47
C ASN A 97 11.44 -4.65 17.76
N ALA A 98 11.17 -3.82 16.74
CA ALA A 98 10.49 -2.54 16.88
C ALA A 98 9.32 -2.42 15.88
N PRO A 99 8.22 -3.18 16.10
CA PRO A 99 7.08 -3.16 15.18
C PRO A 99 6.46 -1.77 15.10
N GLY A 100 6.07 -1.36 13.89
CA GLY A 100 5.48 -0.04 13.63
C GLY A 100 6.46 1.13 13.81
N VAL A 101 7.76 0.91 14.05
CA VAL A 101 8.75 1.99 14.15
C VAL A 101 9.43 2.21 12.81
N LEU A 102 9.39 3.44 12.32
CA LEU A 102 10.10 3.87 11.12
C LEU A 102 11.53 4.28 11.45
N PRO A 103 12.51 3.92 10.59
CA PRO A 103 13.83 4.52 10.65
C PRO A 103 13.74 6.02 10.30
N LEU A 104 14.71 6.78 10.81
CA LEU A 104 14.85 8.17 10.43
C LEU A 104 15.57 8.26 9.08
N SER A 105 15.12 9.20 8.27
CA SER A 105 15.80 9.62 7.04
C SER A 105 17.17 10.24 7.34
N ALA A 106 18.07 10.20 6.36
CA ALA A 106 19.47 10.62 6.54
C ALA A 106 19.65 12.12 6.86
N ASP A 107 18.67 12.96 6.54
CA ASP A 107 18.64 14.40 6.84
C ASP A 107 18.11 14.72 8.25
N SER A 108 17.69 13.69 9.00
CA SER A 108 17.30 13.86 10.40
C SER A 108 18.51 14.07 11.30
N THR A 109 18.42 15.04 12.21
CA THR A 109 19.51 15.39 13.14
C THR A 109 19.27 14.91 14.58
N ALA A 110 18.02 14.53 14.90
CA ALA A 110 17.69 14.01 16.22
C ALA A 110 18.29 12.62 16.46
N LYS A 111 18.62 12.32 17.73
CA LYS A 111 19.12 11.01 18.17
C LYS A 111 18.32 10.48 19.35
N GLY A 112 18.25 9.15 19.49
CA GLY A 112 17.50 8.48 20.55
C GLY A 112 15.99 8.53 20.40
N VAL A 113 15.48 9.03 19.26
CA VAL A 113 14.06 9.10 18.92
C VAL A 113 13.81 8.51 17.55
N LYS A 114 12.65 7.91 17.36
CA LYS A 114 12.14 7.42 16.07
C LYS A 114 10.68 7.81 15.90
N ILE A 115 10.11 7.48 14.75
CA ILE A 115 8.70 7.69 14.47
C ILE A 115 7.99 6.35 14.66
N LYS A 116 6.93 6.31 15.47
CA LYS A 116 6.05 5.15 15.63
C LYS A 116 4.75 5.40 14.88
N VAL A 117 4.36 4.43 14.06
CA VAL A 117 3.10 4.38 13.34
C VAL A 117 2.25 3.27 13.95
N THR A 118 1.02 3.59 14.29
CA THR A 118 0.03 2.64 14.80
C THR A 118 -1.25 2.72 13.99
N ASP A 119 -2.07 1.69 14.07
CA ASP A 119 -3.46 1.76 13.63
C ASP A 119 -4.27 2.70 14.54
N ASN A 120 -5.56 2.85 14.23
CA ASN A 120 -6.48 3.64 15.02
C ASN A 120 -6.75 3.07 16.43
N ALA A 121 -6.52 1.78 16.66
CA ALA A 121 -6.65 1.13 17.97
C ALA A 121 -5.38 1.27 18.84
N GLY A 122 -4.28 1.78 18.26
CA GLY A 122 -2.98 1.92 18.93
C GLY A 122 -2.06 0.71 18.77
N ALA A 123 -2.45 -0.30 17.98
CA ALA A 123 -1.58 -1.42 17.66
C ALA A 123 -0.50 -0.99 16.66
N ALA A 124 0.71 -1.52 16.80
CA ALA A 124 1.82 -1.19 15.91
C ALA A 124 1.50 -1.55 14.46
N ALA A 125 1.82 -0.65 13.52
CA ALA A 125 1.62 -0.93 12.10
C ALA A 125 2.46 -2.14 11.66
N ALA A 126 1.81 -3.09 10.98
CA ALA A 126 2.48 -4.24 10.38
C ALA A 126 3.17 -3.82 9.09
N PHE A 127 4.50 -3.65 9.14
CA PHE A 127 5.30 -3.38 7.96
C PHE A 127 5.60 -4.66 7.19
N ASP A 128 5.77 -4.52 5.87
CA ASP A 128 6.04 -5.61 4.92
C ASP A 128 5.04 -6.77 4.97
N THR A 129 3.83 -6.49 5.45
CA THR A 129 2.74 -7.45 5.58
C THR A 129 1.54 -6.98 4.75
N SER A 130 1.03 -7.86 3.90
CA SER A 130 -0.17 -7.58 3.11
C SER A 130 -1.42 -7.68 3.97
N THR A 131 -2.13 -6.57 4.13
CA THR A 131 -3.38 -6.47 4.89
C THR A 131 -4.54 -6.23 3.94
N ALA A 132 -5.67 -6.90 4.14
CA ALA A 132 -6.84 -6.70 3.30
C ALA A 132 -7.52 -5.35 3.61
N VAL A 133 -8.07 -4.71 2.58
CA VAL A 133 -9.02 -3.60 2.75
C VAL A 133 -10.39 -4.20 3.01
N ASP A 134 -10.78 -4.34 4.28
CA ASP A 134 -12.01 -5.04 4.68
C ASP A 134 -13.29 -4.43 4.08
N ASP A 135 -13.29 -3.11 3.88
CA ASP A 135 -14.43 -2.38 3.30
C ASP A 135 -14.57 -2.57 1.78
N TYR A 136 -13.58 -3.19 1.11
CA TYR A 136 -13.62 -3.37 -0.34
C TYR A 136 -14.70 -4.37 -0.76
N ASN A 137 -15.57 -3.92 -1.66
CA ASN A 137 -16.60 -4.75 -2.27
C ASN A 137 -16.33 -4.91 -3.77
N LYS A 138 -16.19 -6.16 -4.22
CA LYS A 138 -15.92 -6.51 -5.62
C LYS A 138 -16.99 -6.07 -6.61
N ASP A 139 -18.23 -5.87 -6.17
CA ASP A 139 -19.37 -5.57 -7.04
C ASP A 139 -19.56 -4.05 -7.22
N THR A 140 -19.21 -3.27 -6.20
CA THR A 140 -19.35 -1.81 -6.21
C THR A 140 -18.04 -1.07 -6.44
N GLY A 141 -16.90 -1.67 -6.08
CA GLY A 141 -15.66 -0.92 -5.89
C GLY A 141 -15.81 0.11 -4.77
N GLY A 142 -15.01 1.17 -4.81
CA GLY A 142 -15.19 2.31 -3.89
C GLY A 142 -13.92 3.11 -3.61
N SER A 143 -14.03 4.02 -2.64
CA SER A 143 -12.89 4.70 -2.04
C SER A 143 -12.86 4.38 -0.56
N PHE A 144 -11.67 4.15 -0.02
CA PHE A 144 -11.45 3.67 1.34
C PHE A 144 -10.45 4.56 2.04
N SER A 145 -10.55 4.61 3.37
CA SER A 145 -9.61 5.35 4.20
C SER A 145 -9.13 4.47 5.33
N ILE A 146 -7.81 4.35 5.48
CA ILE A 146 -7.19 3.56 6.55
C ILE A 146 -6.73 4.53 7.64
N PRO A 147 -7.43 4.60 8.79
CA PRO A 147 -7.07 5.50 9.88
C PRO A 147 -5.84 4.99 10.63
N MET A 148 -4.84 5.84 10.70
CA MET A 148 -3.55 5.57 11.32
C MET A 148 -3.19 6.69 12.29
N ARG A 149 -2.25 6.42 13.18
CA ARG A 149 -1.67 7.42 14.07
C ARG A 149 -0.17 7.38 13.97
N VAL A 150 0.46 8.53 14.15
CA VAL A 150 1.90 8.67 14.16
C VAL A 150 2.33 9.45 15.39
N SER A 151 3.41 9.03 16.04
CA SER A 151 3.97 9.69 17.22
C SER A 151 5.49 9.55 17.24
N TYR A 152 6.17 10.38 18.04
CA TYR A 152 7.56 10.14 18.37
C TYR A 152 7.67 9.03 19.40
N VAL A 153 8.68 8.17 19.29
CA VAL A 153 9.01 7.15 20.29
C VAL A 153 10.47 7.27 20.71
N GLN A 154 10.72 7.24 22.01
CA GLN A 154 12.09 7.20 22.53
C GLN A 154 12.66 5.79 22.42
N THR A 155 13.85 5.68 21.83
CA THR A 155 14.54 4.41 21.59
C THR A 155 15.87 4.29 22.35
N GLU A 156 16.43 5.40 22.81
CA GLU A 156 17.65 5.43 23.63
C GLU A 156 17.42 6.26 24.90
N ALA A 157 18.24 6.03 25.93
CA ALA A 157 18.15 6.75 27.20
C ALA A 157 18.43 8.26 27.04
N ASN A 158 19.36 8.63 26.15
CA ASN A 158 19.71 10.01 25.88
C ASN A 158 19.08 10.47 24.57
N ILE A 159 18.32 11.55 24.62
CA ILE A 159 17.72 12.17 23.44
C ILE A 159 18.54 13.40 23.05
N THR A 160 18.91 13.50 21.78
CA THR A 160 19.43 14.74 21.20
C THR A 160 18.31 15.41 20.41
N PRO A 161 17.87 16.63 20.78
CA PRO A 161 16.89 17.37 20.01
C PRO A 161 17.37 17.65 18.59
N GLY A 162 16.46 17.61 17.61
CA GLY A 162 16.78 17.85 16.21
C GLY A 162 15.56 17.64 15.32
N THR A 163 15.81 17.62 14.02
CA THR A 163 14.83 17.26 12.98
C THR A 163 14.57 15.76 12.98
N VAL A 164 13.30 15.39 12.80
CA VAL A 164 12.84 14.01 12.73
C VAL A 164 11.99 13.87 11.48
N ASN A 165 12.54 13.22 10.47
CA ASN A 165 11.91 12.97 9.20
C ASN A 165 11.92 11.46 8.94
N GLY A 166 10.81 10.92 8.45
CA GLY A 166 10.70 9.53 8.05
C GLY A 166 9.71 9.38 6.92
N ALA A 167 9.83 8.28 6.18
CA ALA A 167 8.96 8.00 5.06
C ALA A 167 8.57 6.52 5.05
N MET A 168 7.42 6.25 4.44
CA MET A 168 6.96 4.90 4.15
C MET A 168 6.20 4.92 2.84
N SER A 169 6.35 3.86 2.06
CA SER A 169 5.63 3.60 0.84
C SER A 169 4.43 2.70 1.11
N VAL A 170 3.34 2.92 0.38
CA VAL A 170 2.14 2.09 0.42
C VAL A 170 2.08 1.33 -0.91
N LEU A 171 2.20 0.00 -0.84
CA LEU A 171 2.06 -0.86 -2.00
C LEU A 171 0.65 -1.44 -2.03
N MET A 172 -0.01 -1.33 -3.18
CA MET A 172 -1.32 -1.92 -3.42
C MET A 172 -1.15 -3.24 -4.17
N GLU A 173 -1.78 -4.29 -3.67
CA GLU A 173 -1.80 -5.63 -4.24
C GLU A 173 -3.24 -5.99 -4.63
N TYR A 174 -3.41 -6.46 -5.85
CA TYR A 174 -4.72 -6.76 -6.43
C TYR A 174 -4.81 -8.27 -6.72
N GLN A 175 -5.88 -8.91 -6.24
CA GLN A 175 -6.18 -10.33 -6.44
C GLN A 175 -7.54 -10.52 -7.09
#